data_AF-A0A850HJZ5-F1
#
_entry.id   AF-A0A850HJZ5-F1
#
_cell.length_a   1.000
_cell.length_b   1.000
_cell.length_c   1.000
_cell.angle_alpha   90.00
_cell.angle_beta   90.00
_cell.angle_gamma   90.00
#
_symmetry.space_group_name_H-M   'P 1'
#
loop_
_entity.id
_entity.type
_entity.pdbx_description
1 polymer ?
#
loop_
_entity_poly.entity_id
_entity_poly.type
_entity_poly.pdbx_seq_one_letter_code
_entity_poly.pdbx_strand_id
1 'polypeptide(L)'
;MIINMQTELRDFTYITNLYKCIANYNLMGHQIGRKIGDMLEILTMGAVYRNTSLKEHLNTEGKLEGFTSAGHKVEFGFFENPQTKQGLFGAIECKCIGVEETKLTKNNIVSLRPNATFQLPLSGQWMSTTITANIKLLSISNDSVIIELRNSSNTNCQRITLRKGDNIKLIVDENENFLSTTPHGNMLAEIPGIIRICRTIKVDKIDSASCSFSLFSCLTGPQTIEKAKQASLVAMDLRKKIDGHWGREDIDPNKKKMTFIHVLCEFSHWEEKSRNVISTCIDHNLIVPDAILIKAFEAFENKFGTAQMLDRISKKQFEEVSSVRNTIYDILDYFENHIFYDMNLKQYVTFENRNNKLQIKPM
;
A
#
# COMPACT_ATOMS: atom_id res chain seq x y z
N MET A 1 20.86 3.83 5.51
CA MET A 1 19.82 4.65 6.21
C MET A 1 18.84 3.71 6.91
N ILE A 2 18.48 3.98 8.17
CA ILE A 2 17.52 3.15 8.94
C ILE A 2 16.27 3.98 9.26
N ILE A 3 15.08 3.48 8.95
CA ILE A 3 13.81 4.16 9.25
C ILE A 3 13.38 3.85 10.68
N ASN A 4 13.06 4.88 11.46
CA ASN A 4 12.50 4.69 12.81
C ASN A 4 11.03 4.25 12.70
N MET A 5 10.75 2.98 13.00
CA MET A 5 9.38 2.48 12.91
C MET A 5 8.41 3.10 13.92
N GLN A 6 8.89 3.71 15.00
CA GLN A 6 7.99 4.40 15.94
C GLN A 6 7.28 5.60 15.31
N THR A 7 7.81 6.17 14.22
CA THR A 7 7.15 7.27 13.52
C THR A 7 6.08 6.79 12.53
N GLU A 8 6.17 5.53 12.10
CA GLU A 8 5.29 4.85 11.13
C GLU A 8 4.16 4.07 11.82
N LEU A 9 4.45 3.43 12.95
CA LEU A 9 3.50 2.63 13.72
C LEU A 9 2.60 3.55 14.57
N ARG A 10 1.32 3.64 14.21
CA ARG A 10 0.31 4.39 14.98
C ARG A 10 -0.76 3.45 15.54
N ASP A 11 -1.43 3.91 16.59
CA ASP A 11 -2.55 3.22 17.25
C ASP A 11 -3.92 3.54 16.62
N PHE A 12 -3.96 4.49 15.69
CA PHE A 12 -5.14 4.85 14.91
C PHE A 12 -4.91 4.69 13.40
N THR A 13 -6.01 4.63 12.64
CA THR A 13 -5.94 4.52 11.18
C THR A 13 -5.70 5.86 10.49
N TYR A 14 -4.89 5.84 9.44
CA TYR A 14 -4.57 7.03 8.65
C TYR A 14 -4.24 6.69 7.18
N ILE A 15 -4.22 7.70 6.30
CA ILE A 15 -3.79 7.55 4.90
C ILE A 15 -2.27 7.81 4.83
N THR A 16 -1.56 6.83 4.29
CA THR A 16 -0.10 6.73 4.19
C THR A 16 0.55 7.82 3.35
N ASN A 17 1.86 8.05 3.58
CA ASN A 17 2.67 8.85 2.66
C ASN A 17 2.87 8.13 1.32
N LEU A 18 2.82 6.79 1.32
CA LEU A 18 2.89 6.01 0.09
C LEU A 18 1.70 6.30 -0.84
N TYR A 19 0.49 6.45 -0.29
CA TYR A 19 -0.66 6.91 -1.06
C TYR A 19 -0.44 8.32 -1.63
N LYS A 20 0.13 9.25 -0.86
CA LYS A 20 0.45 10.60 -1.35
C LYS A 20 1.40 10.55 -2.55
N CYS A 21 2.41 9.69 -2.50
CA CYS A 21 3.36 9.48 -3.60
C CYS A 21 2.64 8.93 -4.84
N ILE A 22 1.85 7.87 -4.69
CA ILE A 22 1.29 7.17 -5.85
C ILE A 22 0.07 7.85 -6.46
N ALA A 23 -0.65 8.68 -5.69
CA ALA A 23 -1.76 9.48 -6.21
C ALA A 23 -1.34 10.41 -7.35
N ASN A 24 -0.06 10.82 -7.39
CA ASN A 24 0.49 11.67 -8.45
C ASN A 24 0.50 10.98 -9.83
N TYR A 25 0.44 9.64 -9.90
CA TYR A 25 0.44 8.91 -11.17
C TYR A 25 -0.94 8.79 -11.83
N ASN A 26 -1.99 9.43 -11.29
CA ASN A 26 -3.37 9.44 -11.83
C ASN A 26 -3.95 8.04 -12.17
N LEU A 27 -3.51 7.01 -11.44
CA LEU A 27 -4.02 5.65 -11.56
C LEU A 27 -5.39 5.52 -10.85
N MET A 28 -6.24 4.60 -11.30
CA MET A 28 -7.43 4.24 -10.52
C MET A 28 -7.03 3.50 -9.23
N GLY A 29 -7.84 3.58 -8.17
CA GLY A 29 -7.51 2.99 -6.85
C GLY A 29 -7.09 1.51 -6.88
N HIS A 30 -7.73 0.66 -7.69
CA HIS A 30 -7.34 -0.76 -7.80
C HIS A 30 -5.98 -0.96 -8.52
N GLN A 31 -5.62 -0.05 -9.43
CA GLN A 31 -4.33 -0.07 -10.13
C GLN A 31 -3.20 0.41 -9.21
N ILE A 32 -3.50 1.38 -8.34
CA ILE A 32 -2.62 1.87 -7.27
C ILE A 32 -2.18 0.72 -6.37
N GLY A 33 -3.14 0.05 -5.71
CA GLY A 33 -2.83 -1.02 -4.77
C GLY A 33 -2.07 -2.19 -5.42
N ARG A 34 -2.39 -2.52 -6.67
CA ARG A 34 -1.67 -3.55 -7.43
C ARG A 34 -0.22 -3.17 -7.68
N LYS A 35 0.06 -1.93 -8.09
CA LYS A 35 1.43 -1.50 -8.41
C LYS A 35 2.31 -1.37 -7.18
N ILE A 36 1.75 -0.98 -6.04
CA ILE A 36 2.48 -1.04 -4.76
C ILE A 36 2.79 -2.50 -4.40
N GLY A 37 1.82 -3.41 -4.56
CA GLY A 37 2.03 -4.85 -4.39
C GLY A 37 3.17 -5.39 -5.27
N ASP A 38 3.15 -5.08 -6.57
CA ASP A 38 4.22 -5.47 -7.51
C ASP A 38 5.60 -4.93 -7.05
N MET A 39 5.67 -3.70 -6.52
CA MET A 39 6.90 -3.10 -5.99
C MET A 39 7.39 -3.81 -4.72
N LEU A 40 6.48 -4.09 -3.78
CA LEU A 40 6.77 -4.84 -2.56
C LEU A 40 7.34 -6.22 -2.89
N GLU A 41 6.74 -6.90 -3.87
CA GLU A 41 7.18 -8.21 -4.33
C GLU A 41 8.59 -8.16 -4.92
N ILE A 42 8.91 -7.22 -5.81
CA ILE A 42 10.27 -7.16 -6.39
C ILE A 42 11.34 -6.70 -5.40
N LEU A 43 11.01 -5.89 -4.39
CA LEU A 43 11.92 -5.60 -3.26
C LEU A 43 12.20 -6.87 -2.45
N THR A 44 11.15 -7.62 -2.14
CA THR A 44 11.25 -8.92 -1.44
C THR A 44 12.08 -9.92 -2.24
N MET A 45 11.81 -10.01 -3.54
CA MET A 45 12.55 -10.84 -4.47
C MET A 45 14.03 -10.42 -4.54
N GLY A 46 14.32 -9.12 -4.52
CA GLY A 46 15.66 -8.58 -4.42
C GLY A 46 16.43 -9.10 -3.22
N ALA A 47 15.82 -9.06 -2.03
CA ALA A 47 16.41 -9.56 -0.80
C ALA A 47 16.63 -11.08 -0.84
N VAL A 48 15.66 -11.84 -1.36
CA VAL A 48 15.80 -13.29 -1.56
C VAL A 48 16.94 -13.59 -2.54
N TYR A 49 17.05 -12.87 -3.65
CA TYR A 49 18.07 -13.11 -4.67
C TYR A 49 19.49 -12.80 -4.20
N ARG A 50 19.66 -11.90 -3.21
CA ARG A 50 20.96 -11.64 -2.57
C ARG A 50 21.41 -12.80 -1.70
N ASN A 51 20.49 -13.61 -1.19
CA ASN A 51 20.79 -14.85 -0.51
C ASN A 51 20.86 -16.00 -1.53
N THR A 52 22.06 -16.29 -2.03
CA THR A 52 22.27 -17.34 -3.04
C THR A 52 21.71 -18.69 -2.60
N SER A 53 21.85 -19.03 -1.32
CA SER A 53 21.32 -20.28 -0.76
C SER A 53 19.78 -20.32 -0.78
N LEU A 54 19.07 -19.24 -0.45
CA LEU A 54 17.61 -19.20 -0.59
C LEU A 54 17.18 -19.24 -2.05
N LYS A 55 17.89 -18.50 -2.92
CA LYS A 55 17.57 -18.41 -4.35
C LYS A 55 17.61 -19.78 -5.04
N GLU A 56 18.55 -20.64 -4.68
CA GLU A 56 18.65 -22.01 -5.22
C GLU A 56 17.43 -22.88 -4.95
N HIS A 57 16.65 -22.56 -3.90
CA HIS A 57 15.47 -23.31 -3.47
C HIS A 57 14.16 -22.63 -3.87
N LEU A 58 14.22 -21.50 -4.59
CA LEU A 58 13.07 -20.64 -4.85
C LEU A 58 12.19 -21.17 -5.99
N ASN A 59 10.88 -21.16 -5.76
CA ASN A 59 9.84 -21.23 -6.79
C ASN A 59 8.95 -19.98 -6.68
N THR A 60 9.03 -19.10 -7.68
CA THR A 60 8.25 -17.86 -7.76
C THR A 60 6.82 -18.14 -8.24
N GLU A 61 5.81 -17.57 -7.58
CA GLU A 61 4.38 -17.73 -7.93
C GLU A 61 3.87 -19.19 -7.99
N GLY A 62 4.50 -20.08 -7.23
CA GLY A 62 4.13 -21.48 -7.15
C GLY A 62 2.77 -21.69 -6.50
N LYS A 63 1.92 -22.54 -7.10
CA LYS A 63 0.74 -23.09 -6.42
C LYS A 63 1.18 -24.10 -5.37
N LEU A 64 0.86 -23.84 -4.10
CA LEU A 64 1.07 -24.73 -2.96
C LEU A 64 -0.26 -25.38 -2.57
N GLU A 65 -0.32 -26.70 -2.57
CA GLU A 65 -1.53 -27.41 -2.14
C GLU A 65 -1.51 -27.60 -0.62
N GLY A 66 -2.52 -27.07 0.07
CA GLY A 66 -2.70 -27.23 1.52
C GLY A 66 -3.43 -28.51 1.92
N PHE A 67 -3.70 -28.67 3.22
CA PHE A 67 -4.38 -29.85 3.78
C PHE A 67 -5.80 -30.02 3.23
N THR A 68 -6.49 -28.91 2.97
CA THR A 68 -7.85 -28.91 2.41
C THR A 68 -7.93 -29.26 0.93
N SER A 69 -6.81 -29.62 0.27
CA SER A 69 -6.69 -29.73 -1.19
C SER A 69 -6.83 -28.38 -1.94
N ALA A 70 -7.08 -27.29 -1.21
CA ALA A 70 -7.02 -25.95 -1.79
C ALA A 70 -5.59 -25.65 -2.26
N GLY A 71 -5.46 -25.11 -3.46
CA GLY A 71 -4.19 -24.68 -3.99
C GLY A 71 -4.03 -23.18 -3.90
N HIS A 72 -3.03 -22.77 -3.15
CA HIS A 72 -2.73 -21.39 -2.79
C HIS A 72 -1.61 -20.88 -3.68
N LYS A 73 -1.86 -19.82 -4.44
CA LYS A 73 -0.78 -19.12 -5.14
C LYS A 73 -0.06 -18.26 -4.10
N VAL A 74 1.19 -18.60 -3.80
CA VAL A 74 2.04 -17.78 -2.95
C VAL A 74 3.13 -17.12 -3.76
N GLU A 75 3.64 -15.97 -3.29
CA GLU A 75 4.57 -15.19 -4.10
C GLU A 75 5.95 -15.85 -4.19
N PHE A 76 6.43 -16.45 -3.09
CA PHE A 76 7.69 -17.16 -3.04
C PHE A 76 7.57 -18.43 -2.19
N GLY A 77 7.76 -19.60 -2.81
CA GLY A 77 7.87 -20.89 -2.10
C GLY A 77 9.31 -21.40 -2.10
N PHE A 78 9.75 -22.01 -1.01
CA PHE A 78 11.11 -22.55 -0.84
C PHE A 78 11.08 -24.05 -0.61
N PHE A 79 11.77 -24.79 -1.48
CA PHE A 79 11.70 -26.25 -1.57
C PHE A 79 13.10 -26.85 -1.59
N GLU A 80 13.30 -28.00 -0.95
CA GLU A 80 14.51 -28.81 -1.13
C GLU A 80 14.79 -29.09 -2.61
N ASN A 81 13.73 -29.33 -3.41
CA ASN A 81 13.82 -29.39 -4.86
C ASN A 81 12.74 -28.49 -5.50
N PRO A 82 13.08 -27.29 -5.99
CA PRO A 82 12.11 -26.37 -6.56
C PRO A 82 11.55 -26.82 -7.92
N GLN A 83 12.24 -27.70 -8.66
CA GLN A 83 11.77 -28.21 -9.95
C GLN A 83 10.62 -29.21 -9.77
N THR A 84 10.76 -30.11 -8.80
CA THR A 84 9.72 -31.10 -8.47
C THR A 84 8.74 -30.60 -7.40
N LYS A 85 9.02 -29.44 -6.79
CA LYS A 85 8.26 -28.83 -5.68
C LYS A 85 8.15 -29.76 -4.47
N GLN A 86 9.21 -30.50 -4.17
CA GLN A 86 9.30 -31.41 -3.02
C GLN A 86 10.06 -30.78 -1.86
N GLY A 87 9.67 -31.14 -0.63
CA GLY A 87 10.33 -30.64 0.58
C GLY A 87 10.11 -29.14 0.82
N LEU A 88 8.85 -28.68 0.79
CA LEU A 88 8.51 -27.28 1.12
C LEU A 88 8.93 -26.98 2.57
N PHE A 89 9.85 -26.03 2.74
CA PHE A 89 10.38 -25.62 4.04
C PHE A 89 10.13 -24.15 4.38
N GLY A 90 9.61 -23.38 3.44
CA GLY A 90 9.24 -21.99 3.69
C GLY A 90 8.36 -21.39 2.62
N ALA A 91 7.60 -20.36 2.97
CA ALA A 91 6.90 -19.52 2.03
C ALA A 91 6.91 -18.06 2.49
N ILE A 92 6.96 -17.15 1.53
CA ILE A 92 6.76 -15.72 1.75
C ILE A 92 5.56 -15.27 0.92
N GLU A 93 4.60 -14.65 1.60
CA GLU A 93 3.46 -14.00 0.97
C GLU A 93 3.60 -12.48 1.09
N CYS A 94 3.41 -11.77 -0.03
CA CYS A 94 3.41 -10.31 -0.04
C CYS A 94 1.98 -9.79 -0.14
N LYS A 95 1.58 -8.88 0.76
CA LYS A 95 0.28 -8.19 0.69
C LYS A 95 0.45 -6.73 1.01
N CYS A 96 0.10 -5.85 0.07
CA CYS A 96 0.07 -4.43 0.35
C CYS A 96 -1.31 -3.95 0.77
N ILE A 97 -1.33 -2.98 1.70
CA ILE A 97 -2.54 -2.45 2.28
C ILE A 97 -2.99 -1.10 1.67
N GLY A 98 -3.50 -1.15 0.43
CA GLY A 98 -3.98 0.00 -0.33
C GLY A 98 -5.08 0.86 0.31
N VAL A 99 -4.95 2.19 0.13
CA VAL A 99 -6.07 3.14 0.24
C VAL A 99 -7.09 2.87 -0.88
N GLU A 100 -8.36 2.77 -0.50
CA GLU A 100 -9.47 2.58 -1.43
C GLU A 100 -10.09 3.93 -1.81
N GLU A 101 -10.14 4.23 -3.11
CA GLU A 101 -10.93 5.36 -3.63
C GLU A 101 -12.30 4.88 -4.09
N THR A 102 -13.32 5.15 -3.27
CA THR A 102 -14.70 4.70 -3.53
C THR A 102 -15.60 5.90 -3.73
N LYS A 103 -16.47 5.85 -4.75
CA LYS A 103 -17.50 6.89 -4.96
C LYS A 103 -18.33 7.05 -3.69
N LEU A 104 -18.73 8.28 -3.36
CA LEU A 104 -19.66 8.48 -2.26
C LEU A 104 -20.94 7.65 -2.48
N THR A 105 -21.55 7.19 -1.39
CA THR A 105 -22.77 6.34 -1.50
C THR A 105 -24.02 7.16 -1.85
N LYS A 106 -24.02 8.47 -1.58
CA LYS A 106 -25.10 9.41 -1.92
C LYS A 106 -24.52 10.66 -2.58
N ASN A 107 -25.22 11.23 -3.55
CA ASN A 107 -24.83 12.45 -4.28
C ASN A 107 -23.38 12.40 -4.79
N ASN A 108 -22.98 11.25 -5.32
CA ASN A 108 -21.61 11.01 -5.81
C ASN A 108 -21.27 11.76 -7.09
N ILE A 109 -22.26 12.38 -7.72
CA ILE A 109 -22.11 13.29 -8.85
C ILE A 109 -22.87 14.57 -8.51
N VAL A 110 -22.21 15.71 -8.66
CA VAL A 110 -22.80 17.03 -8.47
C VAL A 110 -22.63 17.84 -9.74
N SER A 111 -23.73 18.35 -10.29
CA SER A 111 -23.71 19.25 -11.43
C SER A 111 -23.99 20.67 -10.97
N LEU A 112 -23.04 21.58 -11.20
CA LEU A 112 -23.16 22.99 -10.84
C LEU A 112 -23.31 23.86 -12.09
N ARG A 113 -24.14 24.90 -11.97
CA ARG A 113 -24.15 26.07 -12.85
C ARG A 113 -23.28 27.19 -12.24
N PRO A 114 -22.85 28.21 -13.01
CA PRO A 114 -22.14 29.35 -12.43
C PRO A 114 -22.89 29.95 -11.24
N ASN A 115 -22.14 30.32 -10.21
CA ASN A 115 -22.57 30.76 -8.88
C ASN A 115 -23.27 29.73 -7.99
N ALA A 116 -23.54 28.51 -8.47
CA ALA A 116 -24.03 27.43 -7.61
C ALA A 116 -22.91 26.88 -6.72
N THR A 117 -23.31 26.39 -5.55
CA THR A 117 -22.41 25.87 -4.52
C THR A 117 -22.89 24.50 -4.06
N PHE A 118 -21.97 23.61 -3.73
CA PHE A 118 -22.26 22.44 -2.89
C PHE A 118 -21.34 22.41 -1.67
N GLN A 119 -21.76 21.64 -0.68
CA GLN A 119 -21.04 21.45 0.57
C GLN A 119 -20.63 19.99 0.72
N LEU A 120 -19.43 19.77 1.24
CA LEU A 120 -18.91 18.45 1.55
C LEU A 120 -18.45 18.41 3.02
N PRO A 121 -19.18 17.71 3.90
CA PRO A 121 -18.75 17.54 5.28
C PRO A 121 -17.59 16.54 5.39
N LEU A 122 -16.59 16.93 6.17
CA LEU A 122 -15.42 16.14 6.56
C LEU A 122 -15.52 15.95 8.08
N SER A 123 -15.96 14.77 8.48
CA SER A 123 -16.25 14.43 9.87
C SER A 123 -15.59 13.10 10.22
N GLY A 124 -14.92 13.07 11.37
CA GLY A 124 -14.32 11.89 11.96
C GLY A 124 -14.62 11.84 13.45
N GLN A 125 -14.75 10.64 14.01
CA GLN A 125 -15.10 10.43 15.44
C GLN A 125 -14.11 11.08 16.41
N TRP A 126 -12.88 11.33 15.95
CA TRP A 126 -11.78 11.91 16.71
C TRP A 126 -11.75 13.44 16.68
N MET A 127 -12.57 14.07 15.83
CA MET A 127 -12.60 15.52 15.65
C MET A 127 -13.50 16.18 16.67
N SER A 128 -13.09 17.36 17.15
CA SER A 128 -13.91 18.21 18.02
C SER A 128 -15.16 18.77 17.32
N THR A 129 -15.01 19.15 16.04
CA THR A 129 -16.05 19.77 15.23
C THR A 129 -15.95 19.30 13.78
N THR A 130 -17.09 19.14 13.10
CA THR A 130 -17.09 18.82 11.66
C THR A 130 -16.59 19.99 10.83
N ILE A 131 -15.67 19.73 9.91
CA ILE A 131 -15.18 20.73 8.94
C ILE A 131 -15.98 20.56 7.65
N THR A 132 -16.59 21.63 7.15
CA THR A 132 -17.36 21.60 5.90
C THR A 132 -16.60 22.35 4.81
N ALA A 133 -16.26 21.67 3.73
CA ALA A 133 -15.76 22.29 2.52
C ALA A 133 -16.93 22.86 1.70
N ASN A 134 -16.79 24.10 1.23
CA ASN A 134 -17.75 24.80 0.40
C ASN A 134 -17.12 25.02 -0.98
N ILE A 135 -17.73 24.45 -2.02
CA ILE A 135 -17.22 24.50 -3.39
C ILE A 135 -18.23 25.25 -4.23
N LYS A 136 -17.85 26.43 -4.73
CA LYS A 136 -18.67 27.28 -5.60
C LYS A 136 -18.08 27.32 -7.00
N LEU A 137 -18.90 27.08 -8.03
CA LEU A 137 -18.49 27.27 -9.41
C LEU A 137 -18.56 28.76 -9.75
N LEU A 138 -17.43 29.39 -10.08
CA LEU A 138 -17.38 30.82 -10.42
C LEU A 138 -17.66 31.05 -11.90
N SER A 139 -16.96 30.32 -12.77
CA SER A 139 -17.04 30.51 -14.21
C SER A 139 -16.75 29.22 -14.96
N ILE A 140 -17.27 29.14 -16.18
CA ILE A 140 -17.01 28.07 -17.14
C ILE A 140 -16.44 28.70 -18.40
N SER A 141 -15.41 28.07 -18.94
CA SER A 141 -14.85 28.29 -20.27
C SER A 141 -14.84 26.98 -21.04
N ASN A 142 -14.60 27.00 -22.36
CA ASN A 142 -14.74 25.82 -23.22
C ASN A 142 -14.10 24.55 -22.66
N ASP A 143 -12.89 24.65 -22.09
CA ASP A 143 -12.13 23.48 -21.59
C ASP A 143 -11.76 23.55 -20.11
N SER A 144 -12.19 24.61 -19.39
CA SER A 144 -11.81 24.78 -17.99
C SER A 144 -12.88 25.49 -17.17
N VAL A 145 -12.87 25.21 -15.87
CA VAL A 145 -13.74 25.82 -14.87
C VAL A 145 -12.92 26.45 -13.77
N ILE A 146 -13.42 27.52 -13.19
CA ILE A 146 -12.83 28.13 -12.00
C ILE A 146 -13.78 27.87 -10.84
N ILE A 147 -13.28 27.21 -9.80
CA ILE A 147 -14.00 27.02 -8.54
C ILE A 147 -13.43 27.91 -7.45
N GLU A 148 -14.29 28.31 -6.52
CA GLU A 148 -13.90 28.86 -5.23
C GLU A 148 -14.03 27.76 -4.17
N LEU A 149 -12.96 27.53 -3.42
CA LEU A 149 -12.92 26.60 -2.30
C LEU A 149 -12.76 27.36 -0.99
N ARG A 150 -13.71 27.17 -0.08
CA ARG A 150 -13.69 27.66 1.30
C ARG A 150 -13.93 26.50 2.27
N ASN A 151 -13.62 26.69 3.54
CA ASN A 151 -13.92 25.71 4.59
C ASN A 151 -14.54 26.42 5.81
N SER A 152 -15.06 25.65 6.76
CA SER A 152 -15.67 26.19 7.99
C SER A 152 -14.69 26.38 9.16
N SER A 153 -13.44 25.92 9.06
CA SER A 153 -12.47 26.02 10.17
C SER A 153 -11.59 27.28 10.10
N ASN A 154 -11.51 27.94 8.94
CA ASN A 154 -10.81 29.21 8.78
C ASN A 154 -11.42 30.07 7.66
N THR A 155 -10.88 31.27 7.46
CA THR A 155 -11.35 32.24 6.45
C THR A 155 -10.66 32.10 5.09
N ASN A 156 -9.81 31.09 4.91
CA ASN A 156 -9.05 30.92 3.67
C ASN A 156 -9.98 30.65 2.48
N CYS A 157 -9.66 31.30 1.38
CA CYS A 157 -10.41 31.22 0.13
C CYS A 157 -9.44 30.97 -1.01
N GLN A 158 -9.58 29.84 -1.68
CA GLN A 158 -8.74 29.47 -2.82
C GLN A 158 -9.56 29.52 -4.10
N ARG A 159 -8.95 30.00 -5.19
CA ARG A 159 -9.51 29.91 -6.53
C ARG A 159 -8.69 28.92 -7.33
N ILE A 160 -9.35 27.87 -7.82
CA ILE A 160 -8.68 26.75 -8.48
C ILE A 160 -9.24 26.63 -9.90
N THR A 161 -8.36 26.61 -10.88
CA THR A 161 -8.72 26.34 -12.28
C THR A 161 -8.60 24.84 -12.53
N LEU A 162 -9.65 24.22 -13.05
CA LEU A 162 -9.72 22.78 -13.31
C LEU A 162 -10.13 22.53 -14.76
N ARG A 163 -9.62 21.47 -15.35
CA ARG A 163 -10.02 20.92 -16.65
C ARG A 163 -10.71 19.59 -16.48
N LYS A 164 -11.29 19.08 -17.56
CA LYS A 164 -11.88 17.73 -17.58
C LYS A 164 -10.81 16.69 -17.22
N GLY A 165 -11.12 15.85 -16.24
CA GLY A 165 -10.22 14.81 -15.73
C GLY A 165 -9.40 15.24 -14.52
N ASP A 166 -9.25 16.54 -14.30
CA ASP A 166 -8.54 17.06 -13.13
C ASP A 166 -9.26 16.65 -11.84
N ASN A 167 -8.48 16.47 -10.80
CA ASN A 167 -8.99 16.20 -9.47
C ASN A 167 -8.23 17.01 -8.43
N ILE A 168 -8.91 17.31 -7.32
CA ILE A 168 -8.33 17.86 -6.11
C ILE A 168 -8.73 16.99 -4.93
N LYS A 169 -7.87 16.95 -3.92
CA LYS A 169 -8.12 16.24 -2.67
C LYS A 169 -8.37 17.25 -1.57
N LEU A 170 -9.44 17.01 -0.80
CA LEU A 170 -9.83 17.78 0.37
C LEU A 170 -9.52 16.96 1.61
N ILE A 171 -8.71 17.51 2.50
CA ILE A 171 -8.03 16.76 3.53
C ILE A 171 -8.27 17.39 4.89
N VAL A 172 -8.43 16.52 5.89
CA VAL A 172 -8.27 16.89 7.30
C VAL A 172 -7.09 16.11 7.86
N ASP A 173 -6.11 16.81 8.40
CA ASP A 173 -4.93 16.21 9.03
C ASP A 173 -5.21 15.79 10.48
N GLU A 174 -4.24 15.16 11.15
CA GLU A 174 -4.37 14.74 12.56
C GLU A 174 -4.60 15.86 13.57
N ASN A 175 -4.32 17.11 13.20
CA ASN A 175 -4.48 18.28 14.05
C ASN A 175 -5.76 19.07 13.72
N GLU A 176 -6.71 18.45 13.01
CA GLU A 176 -7.97 19.08 12.56
C GLU A 176 -7.76 20.27 11.59
N ASN A 177 -6.61 20.35 10.90
CA ASN A 177 -6.39 21.37 9.88
C ASN A 177 -7.02 20.94 8.55
N PHE A 178 -7.70 21.88 7.90
CA PHE A 178 -8.17 21.71 6.53
C PHE A 178 -7.06 22.03 5.54
N LEU A 179 -6.78 21.08 4.64
CA LEU A 179 -5.82 21.21 3.55
C LEU A 179 -6.47 20.79 2.24
N SER A 180 -5.93 21.27 1.12
CA SER A 180 -6.36 20.84 -0.20
C SER A 180 -5.21 20.82 -1.18
N THR A 181 -5.24 19.88 -2.12
CA THR A 181 -4.27 19.82 -3.21
C THR A 181 -4.67 20.73 -4.36
N THR A 182 -3.67 21.16 -5.11
CA THR A 182 -3.81 21.73 -6.45
C THR A 182 -4.06 20.62 -7.49
N PRO A 183 -4.56 20.97 -8.69
CA PRO A 183 -4.70 20.01 -9.78
C PRO A 183 -3.32 19.51 -10.22
N HIS A 184 -3.15 18.19 -10.30
CA HIS A 184 -1.84 17.56 -10.55
C HIS A 184 -0.76 17.92 -9.51
N GLY A 185 -1.19 18.38 -8.34
CA GLY A 185 -0.33 18.78 -7.24
C GLY A 185 0.45 17.62 -6.66
N ASN A 186 1.66 17.90 -6.13
CA ASN A 186 2.43 16.90 -5.41
C ASN A 186 1.95 16.82 -3.97
N MET A 187 1.18 15.78 -3.68
CA MET A 187 0.55 15.61 -2.37
C MET A 187 1.57 15.45 -1.22
N LEU A 188 2.79 14.95 -1.48
CA LEU A 188 3.85 14.89 -0.47
C LEU A 188 4.33 16.28 -0.04
N ALA A 189 4.37 17.24 -0.98
CA ALA A 189 4.80 18.61 -0.71
C ALA A 189 3.66 19.47 -0.15
N GLU A 190 2.46 19.29 -0.69
CA GLU A 190 1.29 20.12 -0.34
C GLU A 190 0.65 19.70 0.99
N ILE A 191 0.77 18.41 1.36
CA ILE A 191 0.15 17.82 2.53
C ILE A 191 1.22 17.19 3.43
N PRO A 192 1.96 18.00 4.22
CA PRO A 192 3.06 17.50 5.03
C PRO A 192 2.59 16.65 6.23
N GLY A 193 1.38 16.89 6.75
CA GLY A 193 0.83 16.20 7.93
C GLY A 193 0.23 14.82 7.63
N ILE A 194 -0.08 14.07 8.70
CA ILE A 194 -0.77 12.78 8.61
C ILE A 194 -2.23 13.01 8.19
N ILE A 195 -2.67 12.27 7.18
CA ILE A 195 -4.04 12.40 6.65
C ILE A 195 -4.98 11.49 7.43
N ARG A 196 -6.00 12.08 8.06
CA ARG A 196 -7.05 11.34 8.77
C ARG A 196 -8.34 11.23 7.97
N ILE A 197 -8.63 12.22 7.12
CA ILE A 197 -9.78 12.24 6.21
C ILE A 197 -9.32 12.76 4.86
N CYS A 198 -9.71 12.08 3.78
CA CYS A 198 -9.48 12.56 2.43
C CYS A 198 -10.70 12.30 1.54
N ARG A 199 -11.12 13.33 0.82
CA ARG A 199 -12.16 13.27 -0.22
C ARG A 199 -11.59 13.76 -1.53
N THR A 200 -11.90 13.11 -2.63
CA THR A 200 -11.49 13.58 -3.96
C THR A 200 -12.68 14.19 -4.68
N ILE A 201 -12.47 15.36 -5.28
CA ILE A 201 -13.40 15.96 -6.24
C ILE A 201 -12.75 15.86 -7.61
N LYS A 202 -13.43 15.24 -8.57
CA LYS A 202 -12.95 15.08 -9.95
C LYS A 202 -13.90 15.74 -10.93
N VAL A 203 -13.37 16.49 -11.89
CA VAL A 203 -14.16 17.05 -12.99
C VAL A 203 -14.44 15.97 -14.02
N ASP A 204 -15.71 15.61 -14.20
CA ASP A 204 -16.12 14.60 -15.18
C ASP A 204 -16.45 15.22 -16.53
N LYS A 205 -17.19 16.32 -16.50
CA LYS A 205 -17.77 16.95 -17.68
C LYS A 205 -17.85 18.46 -17.51
N ILE A 206 -17.46 19.18 -18.55
CA ILE A 206 -17.62 20.63 -18.68
C ILE A 206 -18.52 20.85 -19.90
N ASP A 207 -19.67 21.48 -19.68
CA ASP A 207 -20.60 21.93 -20.72
C ASP A 207 -20.67 23.47 -20.70
N SER A 208 -21.23 24.10 -21.73
CA SER A 208 -21.32 25.57 -21.82
C SER A 208 -22.07 26.24 -20.65
N ALA A 209 -22.99 25.52 -19.99
CA ALA A 209 -23.82 26.04 -18.91
C ALA A 209 -23.62 25.36 -17.55
N SER A 210 -22.87 24.25 -17.49
CA SER A 210 -22.71 23.49 -16.26
C SER A 210 -21.43 22.66 -16.22
N CYS A 211 -20.98 22.33 -15.02
CA CYS A 211 -19.87 21.42 -14.77
C CYS A 211 -20.30 20.31 -13.82
N SER A 212 -19.98 19.06 -14.16
CA SER A 212 -20.24 17.89 -13.33
C SER A 212 -18.98 17.42 -12.63
N PHE A 213 -19.11 17.15 -11.34
CA PHE A 213 -18.04 16.66 -10.47
C PHE A 213 -18.41 15.28 -9.91
N SER A 214 -17.51 14.30 -10.02
CA SER A 214 -17.59 13.06 -9.25
C SER A 214 -16.91 13.24 -7.89
N LEU A 215 -17.53 12.69 -6.86
CA LEU A 215 -17.08 12.78 -5.48
C LEU A 215 -16.68 11.39 -4.96
N PHE A 216 -15.48 11.30 -4.41
CA PHE A 216 -14.92 10.06 -3.87
C PHE A 216 -14.48 10.22 -2.43
N SER A 217 -14.47 9.09 -1.74
CA SER A 217 -13.87 8.90 -0.43
C SER A 217 -12.57 8.15 -0.60
N CYS A 218 -11.49 8.66 -0.02
CA CYS A 218 -10.28 7.90 0.17
C CYS A 218 -10.40 7.25 1.56
N LEU A 219 -10.57 5.94 1.58
CA LEU A 219 -10.74 5.17 2.80
C LEU A 219 -9.47 4.37 3.05
N THR A 220 -9.13 4.25 4.31
CA THR A 220 -8.19 3.23 4.75
C THR A 220 -8.87 1.87 4.49
N GLY A 221 -8.55 1.19 3.39
CA GLY A 221 -9.40 0.15 2.78
C GLY A 221 -9.70 -1.05 3.70
N PRO A 222 -10.98 -1.38 3.98
CA PRO A 222 -11.34 -2.55 4.78
C PRO A 222 -11.13 -3.89 4.06
N GLN A 223 -11.18 -3.94 2.72
CA GLN A 223 -10.92 -5.19 1.95
C GLN A 223 -9.49 -5.70 2.15
N THR A 224 -8.64 -4.86 2.73
CA THR A 224 -7.21 -5.05 2.69
C THR A 224 -6.67 -5.72 3.95
N ILE A 225 -7.31 -5.49 5.10
CA ILE A 225 -7.17 -6.37 6.27
C ILE A 225 -7.66 -7.79 5.93
N GLU A 226 -8.73 -7.91 5.14
CA GLU A 226 -9.24 -9.22 4.72
C GLU A 226 -8.21 -9.99 3.88
N LYS A 227 -7.50 -9.32 2.96
CA LYS A 227 -6.38 -9.93 2.21
C LYS A 227 -5.24 -10.36 3.11
N ALA A 228 -4.87 -9.54 4.10
CA ALA A 228 -3.86 -9.93 5.08
C ALA A 228 -4.30 -11.15 5.92
N LYS A 229 -5.58 -11.24 6.27
CA LYS A 229 -6.17 -12.40 6.96
C LYS A 229 -6.26 -13.65 6.06
N GLN A 230 -6.38 -13.50 4.74
CA GLN A 230 -6.32 -14.63 3.81
C GLN A 230 -4.95 -15.32 3.86
N ALA A 231 -3.85 -14.56 4.01
CA ALA A 231 -2.51 -15.14 4.20
C ALA A 231 -2.45 -16.02 5.46
N SER A 232 -3.15 -15.66 6.53
CA SER A 232 -3.28 -16.49 7.74
C SER A 232 -3.94 -17.84 7.45
N LEU A 233 -4.99 -17.87 6.61
CA LEU A 233 -5.66 -19.12 6.23
C LEU A 233 -4.74 -20.01 5.39
N VAL A 234 -3.99 -19.42 4.46
CA VAL A 234 -2.97 -20.14 3.66
C VAL A 234 -1.91 -20.74 4.59
N ALA A 235 -1.37 -19.96 5.52
CA ALA A 235 -0.36 -20.41 6.48
C ALA A 235 -0.88 -21.58 7.33
N MET A 236 -2.12 -21.49 7.84
CA MET A 236 -2.74 -22.56 8.62
C MET A 236 -2.93 -23.85 7.81
N ASP A 237 -3.40 -23.75 6.57
CA ASP A 237 -3.68 -24.91 5.73
C ASP A 237 -2.41 -25.64 5.29
N LEU A 238 -1.35 -24.88 4.96
CA LEU A 238 -0.03 -25.44 4.67
C LEU A 238 0.61 -26.07 5.92
N ARG A 239 0.55 -25.38 7.06
CA ARG A 239 1.07 -25.89 8.34
C ARG A 239 0.37 -27.18 8.74
N LYS A 240 -0.95 -27.27 8.58
CA LYS A 240 -1.68 -28.49 8.88
C LYS A 240 -1.20 -29.68 8.05
N LYS A 241 -0.89 -29.45 6.77
CA LYS A 241 -0.37 -30.50 5.87
C LYS A 241 1.05 -30.93 6.23
N ILE A 242 1.92 -29.99 6.59
CA ILE A 242 3.37 -30.25 6.73
C ILE A 242 3.74 -30.65 8.17
N ASP A 243 3.22 -29.89 9.15
CA ASP A 243 3.54 -30.03 10.58
C ASP A 243 2.43 -30.76 11.35
N GLY A 244 1.28 -31.03 10.73
CA GLY A 244 0.17 -31.77 11.35
C GLY A 244 -0.72 -30.95 12.28
N HIS A 245 -0.45 -29.65 12.45
CA HIS A 245 -1.12 -28.76 13.40
C HIS A 245 -1.70 -27.52 12.72
N TRP A 246 -2.76 -26.94 13.28
CA TRP A 246 -3.38 -25.72 12.75
C TRP A 246 -2.71 -24.47 13.32
N GLY A 247 -2.48 -24.44 14.64
CA GLY A 247 -1.87 -23.33 15.34
C GLY A 247 -0.35 -23.32 15.16
N ARG A 248 0.21 -22.12 15.09
CA ARG A 248 1.67 -21.93 15.14
C ARG A 248 2.24 -22.36 16.50
N GLU A 249 1.54 -22.03 17.57
CA GLU A 249 1.95 -22.27 18.96
C GLU A 249 1.88 -23.75 19.36
N ASP A 250 1.16 -24.57 18.57
CA ASP A 250 1.04 -26.02 18.78
C ASP A 250 2.33 -26.78 18.42
N ILE A 251 3.34 -26.09 17.86
CA ILE A 251 4.55 -26.70 17.32
C ILE A 251 5.76 -26.18 18.08
N ASP A 252 6.54 -27.10 18.65
CA ASP A 252 7.88 -26.80 19.17
C ASP A 252 8.72 -26.12 18.07
N PRO A 253 9.25 -24.90 18.30
CA PRO A 253 10.02 -24.15 17.31
C PRO A 253 11.16 -24.97 16.67
N ASN A 254 11.76 -25.92 17.41
CA ASN A 254 12.84 -26.76 16.90
C ASN A 254 12.35 -27.85 15.95
N LYS A 255 11.11 -28.32 16.13
CA LYS A 255 10.47 -29.39 15.34
C LYS A 255 9.74 -28.86 14.12
N LYS A 256 9.51 -27.55 14.06
CA LYS A 256 8.85 -26.88 12.95
C LYS A 256 9.58 -27.12 11.64
N LYS A 257 8.84 -27.59 10.63
CA LYS A 257 9.39 -27.92 9.30
C LYS A 257 9.22 -26.80 8.30
N MET A 258 8.21 -25.94 8.46
CA MET A 258 7.94 -24.85 7.53
C MET A 258 7.86 -23.50 8.26
N THR A 259 8.46 -22.47 7.67
CA THR A 259 8.24 -21.07 8.09
C THR A 259 7.43 -20.30 7.07
N PHE A 260 6.32 -19.71 7.52
CA PHE A 260 5.48 -18.82 6.74
C PHE A 260 5.71 -17.37 7.15
N ILE A 261 6.20 -16.57 6.22
CA ILE A 261 6.47 -15.15 6.40
C ILE A 261 5.44 -14.35 5.60
N HIS A 262 4.97 -13.26 6.17
CA HIS A 262 4.07 -12.32 5.52
C HIS A 262 4.73 -10.96 5.47
N VAL A 263 4.94 -10.45 4.26
CA VAL A 263 5.57 -9.15 3.99
C VAL A 263 4.49 -8.15 3.59
N LEU A 264 4.52 -6.99 4.22
CA LEU A 264 3.39 -6.07 4.28
C LEU A 264 3.82 -4.63 4.02
N CYS A 265 2.94 -3.84 3.40
CA CYS A 265 3.08 -2.39 3.33
C CYS A 265 1.80 -1.66 3.71
N GLU A 266 1.92 -0.33 3.86
CA GLU A 266 0.83 0.57 4.25
C GLU A 266 0.20 0.20 5.60
N PHE A 267 1.06 0.15 6.62
CA PHE A 267 0.72 -0.28 7.96
C PHE A 267 -0.34 0.59 8.65
N SER A 268 -0.64 1.78 8.14
CA SER A 268 -1.60 2.73 8.71
C SER A 268 -3.02 2.19 8.90
N HIS A 269 -3.34 1.03 8.33
CA HIS A 269 -4.66 0.38 8.42
C HIS A 269 -4.79 -0.59 9.60
N TRP A 270 -3.74 -0.76 10.39
CA TRP A 270 -3.60 -1.91 11.28
C TRP A 270 -4.05 -1.58 12.69
N GLU A 271 -5.34 -1.61 12.94
CA GLU A 271 -5.89 -1.62 14.30
C GLU A 271 -5.36 -2.81 15.11
N GLU A 272 -5.28 -2.67 16.44
CA GLU A 272 -4.75 -3.71 17.35
C GLU A 272 -5.38 -5.08 17.12
N LYS A 273 -6.71 -5.12 16.97
CA LYS A 273 -7.46 -6.34 16.67
C LYS A 273 -6.92 -7.06 15.43
N SER A 274 -6.63 -6.32 14.36
CA SER A 274 -6.18 -6.91 13.10
C SER A 274 -4.73 -7.38 13.17
N ARG A 275 -3.87 -6.68 13.94
CA ARG A 275 -2.51 -7.14 14.26
C ARG A 275 -2.54 -8.47 15.00
N ASN A 276 -3.40 -8.57 16.01
CA ASN A 276 -3.54 -9.77 16.82
C ASN A 276 -4.00 -10.99 15.99
N VAL A 277 -4.94 -10.79 15.05
CA VAL A 277 -5.45 -11.90 14.22
C VAL A 277 -4.35 -12.53 13.36
N ILE A 278 -3.51 -11.73 12.71
CA ILE A 278 -2.50 -12.28 11.82
C ILE A 278 -1.28 -12.81 12.57
N SER A 279 -0.95 -12.26 13.74
CA SER A 279 0.17 -12.74 14.56
C SER A 279 -0.07 -14.14 15.10
N THR A 280 -1.34 -14.55 15.27
CA THR A 280 -1.71 -15.89 15.74
C THR A 280 -1.35 -16.99 14.72
N CYS A 281 -1.49 -16.69 13.42
CA CYS A 281 -1.39 -17.71 12.38
C CYS A 281 -0.06 -17.70 11.63
N ILE A 282 0.58 -16.53 11.54
CA ILE A 282 1.76 -16.30 10.71
C ILE A 282 3.01 -16.30 11.60
N ASP A 283 4.12 -16.84 11.10
CA ASP A 283 5.35 -16.95 11.89
C ASP A 283 6.06 -15.60 12.04
N HIS A 284 6.17 -14.87 10.93
CA HIS A 284 6.76 -13.54 10.90
C HIS A 284 5.90 -12.61 10.06
N ASN A 285 5.45 -11.52 10.67
CA ASN A 285 4.79 -10.43 9.97
C ASN A 285 5.81 -9.30 9.85
N LEU A 286 6.26 -9.06 8.62
CA LEU A 286 7.32 -8.12 8.27
C LEU A 286 6.70 -6.90 7.60
N ILE A 287 7.04 -5.72 8.08
CA ILE A 287 6.59 -4.45 7.53
C ILE A 287 7.72 -3.86 6.69
N VAL A 288 7.39 -3.43 5.49
CA VAL A 288 8.25 -2.55 4.68
C VAL A 288 7.78 -1.11 4.91
N PRO A 289 8.63 -0.23 5.49
CA PRO A 289 8.28 1.17 5.72
C PRO A 289 7.90 1.90 4.44
N ASP A 290 6.93 2.82 4.53
CA ASP A 290 6.46 3.63 3.40
C ASP A 290 7.60 4.36 2.70
N ALA A 291 8.54 4.91 3.46
CA ALA A 291 9.71 5.63 2.93
C ALA A 291 10.57 4.78 1.97
N ILE A 292 10.64 3.46 2.19
CA ILE A 292 11.39 2.55 1.31
C ILE A 292 10.66 2.37 -0.01
N LEU A 293 9.35 2.20 0.03
CA LEU A 293 8.51 2.06 -1.18
C LEU A 293 8.47 3.36 -1.98
N ILE A 294 8.34 4.50 -1.32
CA ILE A 294 8.42 5.83 -1.95
C ILE A 294 9.77 5.98 -2.65
N LYS A 295 10.88 5.67 -1.97
CA LYS A 295 12.22 5.70 -2.56
C LYS A 295 12.34 4.77 -3.76
N ALA A 296 11.71 3.60 -3.71
CA ALA A 296 11.69 2.66 -4.81
C ALA A 296 10.95 3.21 -6.03
N PHE A 297 9.77 3.83 -5.84
CA PHE A 297 9.06 4.51 -6.92
C PHE A 297 9.87 5.66 -7.52
N GLU A 298 10.47 6.52 -6.69
CA GLU A 298 11.35 7.60 -7.14
C GLU A 298 12.56 7.07 -7.93
N ALA A 299 13.19 5.99 -7.47
CA ALA A 299 14.32 5.40 -8.17
C ALA A 299 13.93 4.83 -9.53
N PHE A 300 12.76 4.20 -9.63
CA PHE A 300 12.22 3.71 -10.90
C PHE A 300 11.83 4.85 -11.84
N GLU A 301 11.19 5.90 -11.32
CA GLU A 301 10.87 7.10 -12.09
C GLU A 301 12.14 7.74 -12.66
N ASN A 302 13.15 7.97 -11.82
CA ASN A 302 14.42 8.55 -12.23
C ASN A 302 15.15 7.68 -13.28
N LYS A 303 15.04 6.35 -13.18
CA LYS A 303 15.75 5.43 -14.07
C LYS A 303 15.05 5.19 -15.40
N PHE A 304 13.71 5.07 -15.38
CA PHE A 304 12.92 4.60 -16.53
C PHE A 304 11.96 5.66 -17.07
N GLY A 305 11.80 6.78 -16.37
CA GLY A 305 10.84 7.83 -16.69
C GLY A 305 9.41 7.46 -16.28
N THR A 306 8.62 8.48 -15.94
CA THR A 306 7.23 8.35 -15.48
C THR A 306 6.33 7.58 -16.46
N ALA A 307 6.60 7.68 -17.77
CA ALA A 307 5.81 7.03 -18.81
C ALA A 307 5.99 5.51 -18.89
N GLN A 308 7.16 4.97 -18.49
CA GLN A 308 7.48 3.54 -18.65
C GLN A 308 7.71 2.82 -17.33
N MET A 309 7.96 3.54 -16.23
CA MET A 309 8.34 2.94 -14.95
C MET A 309 7.36 1.86 -14.48
N LEU A 310 6.05 2.06 -14.65
CA LEU A 310 5.02 1.14 -14.13
C LEU A 310 5.07 -0.24 -14.80
N ASP A 311 5.46 -0.30 -16.08
CA ASP A 311 5.62 -1.54 -16.84
C ASP A 311 6.89 -2.30 -16.44
N ARG A 312 7.87 -1.59 -15.85
CA ARG A 312 9.11 -2.17 -15.33
C ARG A 312 8.95 -2.78 -13.93
N ILE A 313 7.87 -2.46 -13.22
CA ILE A 313 7.60 -2.98 -11.88
C ILE A 313 6.84 -4.31 -12.02
N SER A 314 7.59 -5.42 -12.11
CA SER A 314 7.08 -6.78 -12.03
C SER A 314 8.20 -7.81 -11.79
N LYS A 315 7.87 -8.97 -11.20
CA LYS A 315 8.83 -10.08 -10.99
C LYS A 315 9.50 -10.54 -12.29
N LYS A 316 8.74 -10.64 -13.39
CA LYS A 316 9.27 -10.97 -14.71
C LYS A 316 10.33 -9.96 -15.18
N GLN A 317 10.07 -8.67 -15.05
CA GLN A 317 11.05 -7.63 -15.42
C GLN A 317 12.29 -7.70 -14.53
N PHE A 318 12.14 -7.98 -13.24
CA PHE A 318 13.27 -8.18 -12.33
C PHE A 318 14.16 -9.38 -12.76
N GLU A 319 13.56 -10.47 -13.21
CA GLU A 319 14.26 -11.66 -13.72
C GLU A 319 14.93 -11.42 -15.07
N GLU A 320 14.28 -10.74 -16.00
CA GLU A 320 14.74 -10.62 -17.39
C GLU A 320 15.63 -9.39 -17.62
N VAL A 321 15.45 -8.31 -16.86
CA VAL A 321 16.05 -7.01 -17.14
C VAL A 321 17.05 -6.63 -16.04
N SER A 322 18.33 -6.69 -16.36
CA SER A 322 19.43 -6.37 -15.43
C SER A 322 19.32 -4.96 -14.84
N SER A 323 18.87 -3.98 -15.61
CA SER A 323 18.70 -2.61 -15.10
C SER A 323 17.61 -2.52 -14.03
N VAL A 324 16.53 -3.28 -14.14
CA VAL A 324 15.47 -3.34 -13.10
C VAL A 324 16.02 -3.97 -11.84
N ARG A 325 16.74 -5.09 -11.99
CA ARG A 325 17.37 -5.79 -10.87
C ARG A 325 18.40 -4.92 -10.14
N ASN A 326 19.25 -4.23 -10.89
CA ASN A 326 20.28 -3.35 -10.33
C ASN A 326 19.63 -2.17 -9.60
N THR A 327 18.57 -1.56 -10.15
CA THR A 327 17.83 -0.50 -9.43
C THR A 327 17.29 -1.00 -8.08
N ILE A 328 16.75 -2.22 -8.02
CA ILE A 328 16.32 -2.82 -6.75
C ILE A 328 17.50 -3.03 -5.81
N TYR A 329 18.62 -3.55 -6.29
CA TYR A 329 19.83 -3.71 -5.47
C TYR A 329 20.36 -2.38 -4.93
N ASP A 330 20.37 -1.32 -5.73
CA ASP A 330 20.77 0.02 -5.30
C ASP A 330 19.86 0.52 -4.16
N ILE A 331 18.56 0.24 -4.22
CA ILE A 331 17.61 0.56 -3.14
C ILE A 331 17.93 -0.25 -1.87
N LEU A 332 18.18 -1.56 -2.00
CA LEU A 332 18.56 -2.40 -0.87
C LEU A 332 19.85 -1.90 -0.21
N ASP A 333 20.85 -1.49 -0.99
CA ASP A 333 22.11 -0.94 -0.50
C ASP A 333 21.94 0.42 0.17
N TYR A 334 21.09 1.29 -0.40
CA TYR A 334 20.78 2.59 0.18
C TYR A 334 20.24 2.49 1.62
N PHE A 335 19.42 1.48 1.89
CA PHE A 335 18.90 1.18 3.22
C PHE A 335 19.78 0.19 4.00
N GLU A 336 20.99 -0.13 3.53
CA GLU A 336 21.90 -1.09 4.17
C GLU A 336 21.21 -2.43 4.48
N ASN A 337 20.29 -2.86 3.62
CA ASN A 337 19.38 -4.00 3.75
C ASN A 337 18.35 -3.93 4.90
N HIS A 338 18.21 -2.80 5.61
CA HIS A 338 17.16 -2.57 6.62
C HIS A 338 15.80 -2.32 5.96
N ILE A 339 15.25 -3.36 5.32
CA ILE A 339 14.02 -3.29 4.53
C ILE A 339 12.81 -3.81 5.30
N PHE A 340 12.99 -4.92 6.03
CA PHE A 340 11.92 -5.66 6.67
C PHE A 340 11.99 -5.49 8.18
N TYR A 341 10.96 -4.91 8.78
CA TYR A 341 10.83 -4.80 10.22
C TYR A 341 9.87 -5.86 10.75
N ASP A 342 10.35 -6.73 11.64
CA ASP A 342 9.52 -7.77 12.25
C ASP A 342 8.70 -7.19 13.42
N MET A 343 7.37 -7.36 13.35
CA MET A 343 6.46 -6.82 14.36
C MET A 343 6.64 -7.42 15.76
N ASN A 344 6.97 -8.71 15.83
CA ASN A 344 7.07 -9.43 17.09
C ASN A 344 8.44 -9.19 17.73
N LEU A 345 9.51 -9.24 16.91
CA LEU A 345 10.87 -8.98 17.37
C LEU A 345 11.16 -7.49 17.57
N LYS A 346 10.36 -6.61 16.99
CA LYS A 346 10.50 -5.15 17.06
C LYS A 346 11.86 -4.65 16.60
N GLN A 347 12.37 -5.23 15.51
CA GLN A 347 13.65 -4.87 14.91
C GLN A 347 13.68 -5.21 13.41
N TYR A 348 14.65 -4.65 12.70
CA TYR A 348 14.90 -5.02 11.31
C TYR A 348 15.52 -6.41 11.22
N VAL A 349 15.16 -7.12 10.15
CA VAL A 349 15.57 -8.50 9.92
C VAL A 349 15.86 -8.74 8.44
N THR A 350 16.63 -9.79 8.18
CA THR A 350 16.90 -10.29 6.83
C THR A 350 16.55 -11.77 6.71
N PHE A 351 16.43 -12.27 5.48
CA PHE A 351 16.12 -13.67 5.21
C PHE A 351 17.38 -14.54 5.20
N GLU A 352 17.28 -15.71 5.83
CA GLU A 352 18.35 -16.70 5.89
C GLU A 352 17.83 -18.10 5.50
N ASN A 353 18.68 -18.89 4.83
CA ASN A 353 18.51 -20.34 4.72
C ASN A 353 19.49 -21.01 5.68
N ARG A 354 18.97 -21.78 6.64
CA ARG A 354 19.81 -22.59 7.54
C ARG A 354 19.28 -24.02 7.59
N ASN A 355 20.04 -24.95 7.04
CA ASN A 355 19.70 -26.37 6.97
C ASN A 355 18.32 -26.62 6.31
N ASN A 356 18.10 -26.02 5.13
CA ASN A 356 16.83 -26.08 4.41
C ASN A 356 15.65 -25.63 5.28
N LYS A 357 15.84 -24.53 6.00
CA LYS A 357 14.77 -23.85 6.73
C LYS A 357 14.84 -22.37 6.43
N LEU A 358 13.70 -21.80 6.08
CA LEU A 358 13.53 -20.36 5.97
C LEU A 358 13.52 -19.78 7.38
N GLN A 359 14.46 -18.88 7.64
CA GLN A 359 14.61 -18.18 8.91
C GLN A 359 14.71 -16.68 8.67
N ILE A 360 14.45 -15.92 9.72
CA ILE A 360 14.80 -14.51 9.77
C ILE A 360 15.96 -14.31 10.75
N LYS A 361 16.85 -13.39 10.41
CA LYS A 361 18.00 -13.01 11.22
C LYS A 361 17.90 -11.54 11.61
N PRO A 362 17.97 -11.18 12.91
CA PRO A 362 18.10 -9.80 13.35
C PRO A 362 19.30 -9.11 12.69
N MET A 363 19.11 -7.84 12.31
CA MET A 363 20.15 -7.01 11.72
C MET A 363 20.82 -6.10 12.74
#